data_AF-A0A3N5JCL7-F1
#
_entry.id   AF-A0A3N5JCL7-F1
#
_cell.length_a   1.000
_cell.length_b   1.000
_cell.length_c   1.000
_cell.angle_alpha   90.00
_cell.angle_beta   90.00
_cell.angle_gamma   90.00
#
_symmetry.space_group_name_H-M   'P 1'
#
loop_
_entity.id
_entity.type
_entity.pdbx_description
1 polymer ?
#
loop_
_entity_poly.entity_id
_entity_poly.type
_entity_poly.pdbx_seq_one_letter_code
_entity_poly.pdbx_strand_id
1 'polypeptide(L)'
;MKKQIRLCIWIGMMAALGQPVVGLPQSDGDRVLTLQYEALKLDFGFFDHNRLRLLTMLPGDYARTIEPALVEESAGKEVFIHLTGANRNAHHGSKLTGGLAGSRLLFVDKIENPLPTGLQVILVQRDPVRNLRVESFYEFHRASPTIRRYTRVINEGEEAVGIEYVSSAVLHNYSNIMPGSPDENIRIHYAYNSWKQEAQWKTARPSDLGWNDNDAFNLNGIFMSNLGSWSTIQYLPMAMIEHIKAGIT
;
A
#
# COMPACT_ATOMS: atom_id res chain seq x y z
N MET A 1 -20.49 15.22 4.10
CA MET A 1 -19.16 14.66 3.78
C MET A 1 -19.34 13.48 2.83
N LYS A 2 -18.89 13.61 1.58
CA LYS A 2 -19.01 12.55 0.56
C LYS A 2 -17.81 11.60 0.71
N LYS A 3 -18.06 10.32 1.00
CA LYS A 3 -17.02 9.29 1.07
C LYS A 3 -16.63 8.89 -0.36
N GLN A 4 -15.58 9.49 -0.92
CA GLN A 4 -14.89 8.92 -2.08
C GLN A 4 -14.08 7.72 -1.59
N ILE A 5 -14.47 6.51 -1.99
CA ILE A 5 -13.64 5.31 -1.83
C ILE A 5 -12.75 5.25 -3.06
N ARG A 6 -11.46 5.57 -2.89
CA ARG A 6 -10.44 5.35 -3.93
C ARG A 6 -9.68 4.09 -3.56
N LEU A 7 -9.89 3.01 -4.31
CA LEU A 7 -9.01 1.84 -4.25
C LEU A 7 -7.81 2.17 -5.15
N CYS A 8 -6.68 2.53 -4.52
CA CYS A 8 -5.42 2.77 -5.22
C CYS A 8 -4.51 1.58 -4.94
N ILE A 9 -4.47 0.63 -5.87
CA ILE A 9 -3.47 -0.45 -5.85
C ILE A 9 -2.22 0.10 -6.52
N TRP A 10 -1.12 0.17 -5.77
CA TRP A 10 0.18 0.60 -6.30
C TRP A 10 1.12 -0.60 -6.37
N ILE A 11 1.67 -0.88 -7.54
CA ILE A 11 2.76 -1.84 -7.74
C ILE A 11 3.99 -0.99 -8.06
N GLY A 12 5.01 -1.05 -7.21
CA GLY A 12 6.26 -0.34 -7.42
C GLY A 12 7.45 -1.27 -7.28
N MET A 13 8.33 -1.22 -8.27
CA MET A 13 9.72 -1.69 -8.20
C MET A 13 10.59 -0.63 -8.87
N MET A 14 11.78 -0.39 -8.35
CA MET A 14 12.83 0.41 -9.02
C MET A 14 14.05 -0.48 -9.22
N ALA A 15 14.63 -0.43 -10.42
CA ALA A 15 15.86 -1.12 -10.76
C ALA A 15 17.05 -0.44 -10.05
N ALA A 16 17.90 -1.25 -9.42
CA ALA A 16 19.18 -0.80 -8.89
C ALA A 16 20.13 -0.49 -10.05
N LEU A 17 20.56 0.77 -10.17
CA LEU A 17 21.77 1.14 -10.91
C LEU A 17 22.60 2.12 -10.09
N GLY A 18 23.87 1.77 -9.89
CA GLY A 18 24.79 2.45 -9.01
C GLY A 18 25.33 3.78 -9.52
N GLN A 19 25.49 4.70 -8.58
CA GLN A 19 26.65 5.59 -8.31
C GLN A 19 26.40 6.12 -6.87
N PRO A 20 27.42 6.30 -6.01
CA PRO A 20 27.22 6.58 -4.60
C PRO A 20 26.78 8.05 -4.42
N VAL A 21 25.50 8.25 -4.13
CA VAL A 21 25.00 9.54 -3.63
C VAL A 21 25.32 9.59 -2.14
N VAL A 22 26.19 10.52 -1.77
CA VAL A 22 26.59 10.81 -0.39
C VAL A 22 25.34 11.10 0.46
N GLY A 23 25.11 10.30 1.49
CA GLY A 23 24.20 10.63 2.60
C GLY A 23 22.80 10.01 2.59
N LEU A 24 22.55 8.89 1.89
CA LEU A 24 21.26 8.19 2.03
C LEU A 24 21.14 7.53 3.42
N PRO A 25 19.99 7.68 4.12
CA PRO A 25 19.71 6.94 5.35
C PRO A 25 19.77 5.43 5.07
N GLN A 26 20.45 4.68 5.94
CA GLN A 26 20.54 3.23 5.86
C GLN A 26 19.23 2.58 6.36
N SER A 27 18.88 1.42 5.82
CA SER A 27 17.90 0.51 6.46
C SER A 27 18.39 0.15 7.87
N ASP A 28 17.51 0.10 8.87
CA ASP A 28 17.88 -0.17 10.27
C ASP A 28 18.23 -1.65 10.56
N GLY A 29 19.01 -2.30 9.69
CA GLY A 29 19.39 -3.72 9.82
C GLY A 29 18.20 -4.68 9.82
N ASP A 30 18.36 -5.83 10.50
CA ASP A 30 17.43 -6.97 10.56
C ASP A 30 16.12 -6.70 11.34
N ARG A 31 15.82 -5.44 11.69
CA ARG A 31 14.61 -5.13 12.47
C ARG A 31 13.38 -5.34 11.59
N VAL A 32 12.63 -6.39 11.90
CA VAL A 32 11.38 -6.75 11.26
C VAL A 32 10.24 -6.71 12.28
N LEU A 33 9.10 -6.19 11.88
CA LEU A 33 7.83 -6.33 12.58
C LEU A 33 6.97 -7.29 11.75
N THR A 34 6.49 -8.37 12.36
CA THR A 34 5.61 -9.34 11.68
C THR A 34 4.22 -9.31 12.32
N LEU A 35 3.19 -9.29 11.47
CA LEU A 35 1.82 -9.60 11.84
C LEU A 35 1.46 -10.95 11.24
N GLN A 36 1.20 -11.93 12.09
CA GLN A 36 0.78 -13.26 11.65
C GLN A 36 -0.49 -13.67 12.39
N TYR A 37 -1.51 -14.06 11.63
CA TYR A 37 -2.76 -14.58 12.18
C TYR A 37 -3.33 -15.61 11.21
N GLU A 38 -3.48 -16.85 11.70
CA GLU A 38 -3.98 -17.98 10.92
C GLU A 38 -3.23 -18.11 9.58
N ALA A 39 -3.96 -17.99 8.46
CA ALA A 39 -3.45 -18.18 7.12
C ALA A 39 -2.77 -16.95 6.49
N LEU A 40 -2.60 -15.84 7.22
CA LEU A 40 -2.01 -14.62 6.66
C LEU A 40 -0.79 -14.14 7.46
N LYS A 41 0.25 -13.75 6.73
CA LYS A 41 1.48 -13.16 7.26
C LYS A 41 1.81 -11.87 6.53
N LEU A 42 2.12 -10.83 7.30
CA LEU A 42 2.58 -9.54 6.81
C LEU A 42 3.90 -9.19 7.48
N ASP A 43 4.91 -8.91 6.67
CA ASP A 43 6.24 -8.54 7.16
C ASP A 43 6.51 -7.06 6.87
N PHE A 44 7.05 -6.37 7.87
CA PHE A 44 7.41 -4.96 7.80
C PHE A 44 8.87 -4.76 8.18
N GLY A 45 9.57 -3.90 7.44
CA GLY A 45 10.90 -3.40 7.77
C GLY A 45 10.86 -1.98 8.30
N PHE A 46 12.02 -1.47 8.68
CA PHE A 46 12.21 -0.09 9.13
C PHE A 46 13.26 0.63 8.27
N PHE A 47 12.94 1.86 7.89
CA PHE A 47 13.82 2.78 7.19
C PHE A 47 14.11 3.97 8.09
N ASP A 48 15.38 4.40 8.17
CA ASP A 48 15.79 5.62 8.86
C ASP A 48 15.16 5.74 10.26
N HIS A 49 15.67 4.93 11.19
CA HIS A 49 15.29 4.77 12.59
C HIS A 49 13.96 4.04 12.85
N ASN A 50 12.85 4.64 12.43
CA ASN A 50 11.51 4.21 12.87
C ASN A 50 10.44 4.36 11.79
N ARG A 51 10.80 4.55 10.50
CA ARG A 51 9.77 4.68 9.46
C ARG A 51 9.38 3.29 8.96
N LEU A 52 8.17 2.87 9.31
CA LEU A 52 7.65 1.54 8.96
C LEU A 52 7.51 1.35 7.44
N ARG A 53 7.83 0.14 6.97
CA ARG A 53 7.76 -0.24 5.56
C ARG A 53 7.12 -1.62 5.40
N LEU A 54 5.96 -1.73 4.76
CA LEU A 54 5.39 -3.02 4.37
C LEU A 54 6.28 -3.66 3.30
N LEU A 55 6.76 -4.87 3.57
CA LEU A 55 7.60 -5.63 2.67
C LEU A 55 6.76 -6.63 1.89
N THR A 56 5.97 -7.44 2.59
CA THR A 56 5.19 -8.53 1.98
C THR A 56 3.86 -8.73 2.72
N MET A 57 2.88 -9.24 2.00
CA MET A 57 1.64 -9.80 2.53
C MET A 57 1.37 -11.10 1.76
N LEU A 58 1.42 -12.23 2.45
CA LEU A 58 1.40 -13.56 1.86
C LEU A 58 0.56 -14.54 2.68
N PRO A 59 0.17 -15.69 2.10
CA PRO A 59 -0.26 -16.83 2.88
C PRO A 59 0.79 -17.21 3.94
N GLY A 60 0.34 -17.54 5.15
CA GLY A 60 1.22 -17.87 6.28
C GLY A 60 2.04 -19.14 6.08
N ASP A 61 1.58 -20.03 5.21
CA ASP A 61 2.23 -21.28 4.80
C ASP A 61 2.98 -21.16 3.47
N TYR A 62 3.16 -19.95 2.94
CA TYR A 62 3.88 -19.74 1.70
C TYR A 62 5.34 -20.21 1.84
N ALA A 63 5.66 -21.33 1.19
CA ALA A 63 6.87 -22.11 1.45
C ALA A 63 8.18 -21.47 0.93
N ARG A 64 8.10 -20.42 0.12
CA ARG A 64 9.29 -19.79 -0.49
C ARG A 64 9.75 -18.61 0.34
N THR A 65 11.05 -18.55 0.61
CA THR A 65 11.71 -17.33 1.09
C THR A 65 11.60 -16.27 0.02
N ILE A 66 10.98 -15.14 0.37
CA ILE A 66 11.05 -13.93 -0.44
C ILE A 66 12.22 -13.13 0.08
N GLU A 67 13.16 -12.80 -0.79
CA GLU A 67 14.16 -11.78 -0.52
C GLU A 67 13.48 -10.41 -0.72
N PRO A 68 13.12 -9.68 0.35
CA PRO A 68 12.47 -8.40 0.18
C PRO A 68 13.45 -7.44 -0.52
N ALA A 69 12.92 -6.60 -1.41
CA ALA A 69 13.71 -5.51 -1.97
C ALA A 69 14.28 -4.64 -0.84
N LEU A 70 15.44 -4.02 -1.09
CA LEU A 70 16.06 -3.11 -0.12
C LEU A 70 15.05 -2.05 0.33
N VAL A 71 15.05 -1.81 1.63
CA VAL A 71 14.18 -0.82 2.23
C VAL A 71 14.69 0.58 1.90
N GLU A 72 13.96 1.28 1.03
CA GLU A 72 14.31 2.62 0.56
C GLU A 72 13.33 3.70 1.04
N GLU A 73 13.74 4.97 0.91
CA GLU A 73 12.92 6.12 1.30
C GLU A 73 11.57 6.18 0.54
N SER A 74 11.59 5.83 -0.75
CA SER A 74 10.46 6.01 -1.66
C SER A 74 9.44 4.86 -1.60
N ALA A 75 9.87 3.65 -1.23
CA ALA A 75 9.08 2.42 -1.29
C ALA A 75 8.37 2.07 0.02
N GLY A 76 7.51 1.04 0.00
CA GLY A 76 7.04 0.31 1.18
C GLY A 76 6.17 1.07 2.18
N LYS A 77 5.80 2.33 1.97
CA LYS A 77 5.08 3.12 3.00
C LYS A 77 3.77 2.46 3.42
N GLU A 78 3.58 2.31 4.73
CA GLU A 78 2.38 1.72 5.32
C GLU A 78 1.11 2.53 5.04
N VAL A 79 1.21 3.87 5.10
CA VAL A 79 0.11 4.78 4.76
C VAL A 79 0.61 5.85 3.80
N PHE A 80 -0.16 6.10 2.74
CA PHE A 80 -0.05 7.32 1.97
C PHE A 80 -1.03 8.36 2.51
N ILE A 81 -0.49 9.48 2.99
CA ILE A 81 -1.26 10.64 3.42
C ILE A 81 -0.70 11.90 2.78
N HIS A 82 -1.59 12.75 2.25
CA HIS A 82 -1.26 14.06 1.70
C HIS A 82 -2.09 15.13 2.40
N LEU A 83 -1.39 16.18 2.85
CA LEU A 83 -1.98 17.30 3.57
C LEU A 83 -2.06 18.50 2.63
N THR A 84 -3.09 19.33 2.81
CA THR A 84 -3.25 20.59 2.09
C THR A 84 -2.02 21.47 2.28
N GLY A 85 -1.48 22.00 1.18
CA GLY A 85 -0.29 22.87 1.18
C GLY A 85 1.04 22.17 1.49
N ALA A 86 1.06 20.86 1.74
CA ALA A 86 2.31 20.13 1.90
C ALA A 86 2.88 19.73 0.53
N ASN A 87 4.21 19.76 0.39
CA ASN A 87 4.86 19.30 -0.83
C ASN A 87 4.76 17.77 -0.99
N ARG A 88 5.00 17.27 -2.19
CA ARG A 88 5.13 15.84 -2.49
C ARG A 88 6.60 15.54 -2.80
N ASN A 89 7.15 14.48 -2.21
CA ASN A 89 8.49 14.04 -2.59
C ASN A 89 8.43 13.25 -3.91
N ALA A 90 9.49 13.42 -4.70
CA ALA A 90 9.68 12.85 -6.03
C ALA A 90 8.71 13.38 -7.12
N HIS A 91 9.06 13.10 -8.37
CA HIS A 91 8.10 13.22 -9.46
C HIS A 91 6.95 12.24 -9.20
N HIS A 92 5.70 12.66 -9.24
CA HIS A 92 4.57 11.81 -8.83
C HIS A 92 3.49 11.68 -9.90
N GLY A 93 3.50 12.54 -10.92
CA GLY A 93 2.55 12.48 -12.03
C GLY A 93 1.11 12.38 -11.53
N SER A 94 0.39 11.36 -11.99
CA SER A 94 -1.00 11.08 -11.56
C SER A 94 -1.10 10.25 -10.27
N LYS A 95 0.02 9.78 -9.72
CA LYS A 95 0.05 8.88 -8.57
C LYS A 95 -0.29 9.59 -7.27
N LEU A 96 -1.05 8.90 -6.42
CA LEU A 96 -1.40 9.36 -5.08
C LEU A 96 -0.30 9.07 -4.04
N THR A 97 0.86 8.60 -4.49
CA THR A 97 2.04 8.37 -3.66
C THR A 97 2.83 9.66 -3.43
N GLY A 98 3.88 9.59 -2.60
CA GLY A 98 4.84 10.67 -2.42
C GLY A 98 4.36 11.85 -1.55
N GLY A 99 3.29 11.71 -0.78
CA GLY A 99 2.91 12.76 0.19
C GLY A 99 3.97 12.87 1.29
N LEU A 100 4.57 14.06 1.49
CA LEU A 100 5.63 14.26 2.49
C LEU A 100 5.20 13.90 3.91
N ALA A 101 3.92 14.11 4.26
CA ALA A 101 3.39 13.73 5.55
C ALA A 101 3.48 12.22 5.78
N GLY A 102 3.13 11.40 4.77
CA GLY A 102 3.32 9.96 4.82
C GLY A 102 4.80 9.54 4.90
N SER A 103 5.68 10.25 4.19
CA SER A 103 7.12 9.94 4.13
C SER A 103 7.87 10.11 5.44
N ARG A 104 7.34 10.93 6.37
CA ARG A 104 7.97 11.24 7.67
C ARG A 104 7.24 10.64 8.87
N LEU A 105 6.30 9.73 8.64
CA LEU A 105 5.62 9.02 9.72
C LEU A 105 6.60 8.11 10.47
N LEU A 106 6.72 8.33 11.77
CA LEU A 106 7.54 7.54 12.68
C LEU A 106 6.66 6.52 13.40
N PHE A 107 7.02 5.25 13.35
CA PHE A 107 6.40 4.19 14.13
C PHE A 107 6.58 4.45 15.63
N VAL A 108 5.50 4.26 16.38
CA VAL A 108 5.43 4.50 17.82
C VAL A 108 5.12 3.20 18.54
N ASP A 109 4.08 2.48 18.11
CA ASP A 109 3.56 1.35 18.87
C ASP A 109 2.79 0.35 18.00
N LYS A 110 2.67 -0.88 18.51
CA LYS A 110 1.80 -1.94 18.02
C LYS A 110 0.88 -2.37 19.15
N ILE A 111 -0.41 -2.15 18.98
CA ILE A 111 -1.44 -2.50 19.98
C ILE A 111 -2.22 -3.71 19.45
N GLU A 112 -2.41 -4.73 20.28
CA GLU A 112 -3.21 -5.90 19.95
C GLU A 112 -4.44 -5.99 20.86
N ASN A 113 -5.61 -6.09 20.24
CA ASN A 113 -6.90 -6.20 20.90
C ASN A 113 -7.59 -7.48 20.41
N PRO A 114 -7.67 -8.54 21.24
CA PRO A 114 -8.49 -9.71 20.92
C PRO A 114 -9.95 -9.30 20.72
N LEU A 115 -10.57 -9.78 19.65
CA LEU A 115 -11.98 -9.58 19.36
C LEU A 115 -12.71 -10.93 19.43
N PRO A 116 -14.02 -10.96 19.74
CA PRO A 116 -14.81 -12.19 19.63
C PRO A 116 -14.71 -12.85 18.25
N THR A 117 -14.57 -12.03 17.20
CA THR A 117 -14.52 -12.45 15.80
C THR A 117 -13.10 -12.66 15.26
N GLY A 118 -12.04 -12.40 16.04
CA GLY A 118 -10.66 -12.52 15.58
C GLY A 118 -9.67 -11.67 16.38
N LEU A 119 -8.79 -10.94 15.69
CA LEU A 119 -7.76 -10.11 16.30
C LEU A 119 -7.72 -8.74 15.62
N GLN A 120 -7.73 -7.66 16.39
CA GLN A 120 -7.41 -6.33 15.88
C GLN A 120 -5.98 -5.97 16.27
N VAL A 121 -5.17 -5.61 15.28
CA VAL A 121 -3.86 -5.02 15.48
C VAL A 121 -3.88 -3.57 14.99
N ILE A 122 -3.33 -2.66 15.78
CA ILE A 122 -3.23 -1.24 15.45
C ILE A 122 -1.74 -0.89 15.39
N LEU A 123 -1.27 -0.47 14.21
CA LEU A 123 0.06 0.11 14.07
C LEU A 123 -0.06 1.62 14.21
N VAL A 124 0.63 2.19 15.18
CA VAL A 124 0.58 3.61 15.51
C VAL A 124 1.82 4.29 14.95
N GLN A 125 1.60 5.34 14.16
CA GLN A 125 2.66 6.22 13.67
C GLN A 125 2.35 7.69 14.01
N ARG A 126 3.39 8.54 14.06
CA ARG A 126 3.27 9.97 14.31
C ARG A 126 3.96 10.79 13.23
N ASP A 127 3.29 11.86 12.79
CA ASP A 127 3.90 12.95 12.03
C ASP A 127 4.50 13.97 13.01
N PRO A 128 5.85 14.09 13.11
CA PRO A 128 6.49 15.00 14.05
C PRO A 128 6.35 16.48 13.67
N VAL A 129 6.00 16.80 12.42
CA VAL A 129 5.93 18.20 11.94
C VAL A 129 4.54 18.80 12.16
N ARG A 130 3.48 17.99 11.96
CA ARG A 130 2.08 18.45 12.09
C ARG A 130 1.37 17.88 13.31
N ASN A 131 2.08 17.13 14.16
CA ASN A 131 1.51 16.45 15.33
C ASN A 131 0.26 15.62 15.00
N LEU A 132 0.34 14.83 13.92
CA LEU A 132 -0.73 13.89 13.57
C LEU A 132 -0.40 12.51 14.11
N ARG A 133 -1.36 11.88 14.78
CA ARG A 133 -1.32 10.45 15.10
C ARG A 133 -2.06 9.69 14.00
N VAL A 134 -1.37 8.77 13.34
CA VAL A 134 -1.88 7.94 12.24
C VAL A 134 -1.92 6.50 12.71
N GLU A 135 -3.11 5.91 12.68
CA GLU A 135 -3.35 4.55 13.13
C GLU A 135 -3.81 3.68 11.97
N SER A 136 -3.04 2.65 11.67
CA SER A 136 -3.36 1.62 10.69
C SER A 136 -3.99 0.43 11.39
N PHE A 137 -5.27 0.17 11.11
CA PHE A 137 -6.01 -0.95 11.70
C PHE A 137 -5.91 -2.19 10.81
N TYR A 138 -5.70 -3.34 11.45
CA TYR A 138 -5.69 -4.68 10.86
C TYR A 138 -6.66 -5.54 11.66
N GLU A 139 -7.87 -5.73 11.15
CA GLU A 139 -8.87 -6.59 11.78
C GLU A 139 -8.88 -7.95 11.08
N PHE A 140 -8.18 -8.90 11.66
CA PHE A 140 -8.16 -10.29 11.23
C PHE A 140 -9.45 -10.99 11.65
N HIS A 141 -10.02 -11.77 10.74
CA HIS A 141 -11.22 -12.55 11.00
C HIS A 141 -10.87 -14.02 11.26
N ARG A 142 -11.50 -14.65 12.26
CA ARG A 142 -11.23 -16.05 12.62
C ARG A 142 -11.80 -17.04 11.59
N ALA A 143 -12.97 -16.75 11.02
CA ALA A 143 -13.66 -17.71 10.16
C ALA A 143 -13.24 -17.65 8.68
N SER A 144 -12.37 -16.71 8.30
CA SER A 144 -11.93 -16.51 6.92
C SER A 144 -10.55 -15.84 6.86
N PRO A 145 -9.71 -16.16 5.85
CA PRO A 145 -8.39 -15.55 5.67
C PRO A 145 -8.54 -14.12 5.11
N THR A 146 -9.16 -13.24 5.88
CA THR A 146 -9.51 -11.88 5.47
C THR A 146 -9.08 -10.88 6.53
N ILE A 147 -8.56 -9.74 6.08
CA ILE A 147 -8.20 -8.61 6.94
C ILE A 147 -9.04 -7.41 6.52
N ARG A 148 -9.77 -6.82 7.46
CA ARG A 148 -10.33 -5.49 7.25
C ARG A 148 -9.29 -4.45 7.62
N ARG A 149 -9.05 -3.52 6.69
CA ARG A 149 -8.04 -2.45 6.79
C ARG A 149 -8.70 -1.09 6.74
N TYR A 150 -8.30 -0.20 7.62
CA TYR A 150 -8.64 1.22 7.55
C TYR A 150 -7.62 2.06 8.31
N THR A 151 -7.60 3.35 7.99
CA THR A 151 -6.67 4.31 8.60
C THR A 151 -7.47 5.35 9.38
N ARG A 152 -7.05 5.64 10.61
CA ARG A 152 -7.54 6.76 11.40
C ARG A 152 -6.43 7.80 11.54
N VAL A 153 -6.76 9.06 11.29
CA VAL A 153 -5.84 10.19 11.46
C VAL A 153 -6.42 11.10 12.52
N ILE A 154 -5.65 11.36 13.57
CA ILE A 154 -6.02 12.19 14.72
C ILE A 154 -5.08 13.39 14.71
N ASN A 155 -5.65 14.60 14.74
CA ASN A 155 -4.87 15.81 14.91
C ASN A 155 -4.63 16.03 16.41
N GLU A 156 -3.39 15.86 16.85
CA GLU A 156 -2.93 16.13 18.23
C GLU A 156 -2.19 17.48 18.31
N GLY A 157 -2.16 18.24 17.21
CA GLY A 157 -1.63 19.60 17.17
C GLY A 157 -2.68 20.66 17.47
N GLU A 158 -2.21 21.90 17.58
CA GLU A 158 -3.07 23.07 17.88
C GLU A 158 -3.68 23.69 16.61
N GLU A 159 -3.05 23.46 15.46
CA GLU A 159 -3.45 24.05 14.18
C GLU A 159 -4.38 23.11 13.38
N ALA A 160 -5.32 23.70 12.64
CA ALA A 160 -6.16 22.96 11.72
C ALA A 160 -5.33 22.38 10.55
N VAL A 161 -5.54 21.10 10.23
CA VAL A 161 -4.83 20.40 9.15
C VAL A 161 -5.82 19.89 8.10
N GLY A 162 -5.68 20.36 6.86
CA GLY A 162 -6.41 19.83 5.71
C GLY A 162 -5.80 18.51 5.21
N ILE A 163 -6.65 17.52 4.90
CA ILE A 163 -6.26 16.23 4.32
C ILE A 163 -6.83 16.13 2.91
N GLU A 164 -5.94 16.02 1.93
CA GLU A 164 -6.30 15.86 0.51
C GLU A 164 -6.42 14.39 0.10
N TYR A 165 -5.66 13.52 0.77
CA TYR A 165 -5.66 12.09 0.50
C TYR A 165 -5.20 11.29 1.72
N VAL A 166 -5.86 10.15 1.95
CA VAL A 166 -5.43 9.11 2.90
C VAL A 166 -5.79 7.74 2.33
N SER A 167 -4.82 6.83 2.29
CA SER A 167 -5.06 5.44 1.90
C SER A 167 -5.66 4.64 3.04
N SER A 168 -6.62 3.74 2.74
CA SER A 168 -7.14 2.76 3.72
C SER A 168 -6.28 1.50 3.80
N ALA A 169 -5.59 1.16 2.71
CA ALA A 169 -4.62 0.08 2.62
C ALA A 169 -3.64 0.39 1.48
N VAL A 170 -2.42 -0.10 1.62
CA VAL A 170 -1.42 -0.13 0.55
C VAL A 170 -0.79 -1.52 0.56
N LEU A 171 -0.61 -2.10 -0.62
CA LEU A 171 0.13 -3.35 -0.81
C LEU A 171 1.39 -3.01 -1.61
N HIS A 172 2.51 -3.65 -1.29
CA HIS A 172 3.80 -3.40 -1.91
C HIS A 172 4.44 -4.70 -2.38
N ASN A 173 5.41 -4.58 -3.29
CA ASN A 173 6.30 -5.66 -3.74
C ASN A 173 5.61 -6.89 -4.34
N TYR A 174 4.34 -6.78 -4.76
CA TYR A 174 3.60 -7.94 -5.24
C TYR A 174 4.14 -8.50 -6.56
N SER A 175 4.75 -7.70 -7.45
CA SER A 175 5.43 -8.23 -8.64
C SER A 175 6.81 -8.83 -8.36
N ASN A 176 7.36 -8.59 -7.17
CA ASN A 176 8.75 -8.91 -6.82
C ASN A 176 8.86 -10.24 -6.08
N ILE A 177 7.73 -10.92 -5.85
CA ILE A 177 7.68 -12.24 -5.20
C ILE A 177 8.46 -13.28 -6.02
N MET A 178 8.48 -13.14 -7.35
CA MET A 178 9.27 -13.96 -8.27
C MET A 178 10.02 -13.10 -9.29
N PRO A 179 11.17 -13.55 -9.83
CA PRO A 179 11.85 -12.86 -10.92
C PRO A 179 11.00 -12.71 -12.19
N GLY A 180 11.17 -11.59 -12.88
CA GLY A 180 10.48 -11.27 -14.13
C GLY A 180 9.92 -9.85 -14.11
N SER A 181 9.44 -9.41 -15.27
CA SER A 181 8.79 -8.10 -15.35
C SER A 181 7.38 -8.16 -14.73
N PRO A 182 6.82 -7.03 -14.32
CA PRO A 182 5.43 -6.98 -13.86
C PRO A 182 4.42 -7.51 -14.89
N ASP A 183 4.69 -7.33 -16.20
CA ASP A 183 3.80 -7.83 -17.27
C ASP A 183 3.79 -9.36 -17.37
N GLU A 184 4.92 -9.98 -17.04
CA GLU A 184 5.04 -11.44 -16.94
C GLU A 184 4.42 -11.98 -15.65
N ASN A 185 4.56 -11.24 -14.56
CA ASN A 185 4.26 -11.72 -13.22
C ASN A 185 2.82 -11.48 -12.79
N ILE A 186 2.21 -10.34 -13.18
CA ILE A 186 0.96 -9.84 -12.62
C ILE A 186 -0.21 -9.93 -13.59
N ARG A 187 -1.38 -10.31 -13.07
CA ARG A 187 -2.69 -10.03 -13.68
C ARG A 187 -3.53 -9.19 -12.72
N ILE A 188 -4.23 -8.22 -13.30
CA ILE A 188 -5.17 -7.36 -12.58
C ILE A 188 -6.57 -7.78 -13.00
N HIS A 189 -7.35 -8.27 -12.03
CA HIS A 189 -8.75 -8.61 -12.24
C HIS A 189 -9.62 -7.49 -11.69
N TYR A 190 -10.53 -6.98 -12.52
CA TYR A 190 -11.39 -5.87 -12.16
C TYR A 190 -12.75 -6.05 -12.80
N ALA A 191 -13.79 -5.54 -12.15
CA ALA A 191 -15.14 -5.58 -12.67
C ALA A 191 -15.54 -4.22 -13.23
N TYR A 192 -15.91 -4.21 -14.50
CA TYR A 192 -16.38 -3.03 -15.23
C TYR A 192 -17.91 -3.06 -15.32
N ASN A 193 -18.53 -1.90 -15.13
CA ASN A 193 -19.96 -1.72 -15.26
C ASN A 193 -20.28 -0.87 -16.48
N SER A 194 -21.32 -1.26 -17.20
CA SER A 194 -22.09 -0.34 -18.04
C SER A 194 -23.58 -0.48 -17.72
N TRP A 195 -24.41 0.41 -18.26
CA TRP A 195 -25.84 0.39 -17.99
C TRP A 195 -26.46 -0.96 -18.40
N LYS A 196 -27.07 -1.67 -17.43
CA LYS A 196 -27.63 -3.02 -17.58
C LYS A 196 -26.60 -4.13 -17.92
N GLN A 197 -25.31 -3.86 -17.72
CA GLN A 197 -24.24 -4.85 -17.84
C GLN A 197 -23.26 -4.63 -16.69
N GLU A 198 -23.72 -4.96 -15.49
CA GLU A 198 -22.95 -4.84 -14.26
C GLU A 198 -22.00 -6.04 -14.06
N ALA A 199 -20.99 -5.84 -13.22
CA ALA A 199 -20.02 -6.82 -12.75
C ALA A 199 -19.31 -7.61 -13.86
N GLN A 200 -19.01 -6.97 -15.00
CA GLN A 200 -18.28 -7.62 -16.09
C GLN A 200 -16.79 -7.73 -15.71
N TRP A 201 -16.41 -8.89 -15.19
CA TRP A 201 -15.03 -9.19 -14.80
C TRP A 201 -14.12 -9.25 -16.02
N LYS A 202 -13.01 -8.52 -15.93
CA LYS A 202 -11.95 -8.43 -16.91
C LYS A 202 -10.63 -8.76 -16.25
N THR A 203 -9.73 -9.33 -17.03
CA THR A 203 -8.35 -9.60 -16.64
C THR A 203 -7.46 -8.91 -17.63
N ALA A 204 -6.48 -8.15 -17.15
CA ALA A 204 -5.54 -7.43 -17.98
C ALA A 204 -4.13 -7.55 -17.42
N ARG A 205 -3.14 -7.44 -18.29
CA ARG A 205 -1.77 -7.19 -17.87
C ARG A 205 -1.63 -5.71 -17.48
N PRO A 206 -0.62 -5.35 -16.69
CA PRO A 206 -0.35 -3.95 -16.41
C PRO A 206 -0.13 -3.09 -17.66
N SER A 207 0.55 -3.60 -18.69
CA SER A 207 0.79 -2.88 -19.96
C SER A 207 -0.50 -2.61 -20.74
N ASP A 208 -1.45 -3.55 -20.75
CA ASP A 208 -2.78 -3.38 -21.37
C ASP A 208 -3.57 -2.21 -20.75
N LEU A 209 -3.25 -1.87 -19.50
CA LEU A 209 -3.85 -0.76 -18.75
C LEU A 209 -2.99 0.52 -18.77
N GLY A 210 -1.98 0.57 -19.65
CA GLY A 210 -1.14 1.75 -19.88
C GLY A 210 -0.01 1.93 -18.87
N TRP A 211 0.27 0.92 -18.03
CA TRP A 211 1.45 0.91 -17.18
C TRP A 211 2.50 -0.02 -17.76
N ASN A 212 3.43 0.58 -18.50
CA ASN A 212 4.57 -0.11 -19.08
C ASN A 212 5.77 -0.01 -18.14
N ASP A 213 6.40 -1.15 -17.89
CA ASP A 213 7.71 -1.18 -17.27
C ASP A 213 8.74 -0.61 -18.27
N ASN A 214 9.54 0.33 -17.81
CA ASN A 214 10.56 1.00 -18.62
C ASN A 214 11.92 1.00 -17.92
N ASP A 215 12.12 0.10 -16.95
CA ASP A 215 13.31 0.01 -16.09
C ASP A 215 13.64 1.32 -15.37
N ALA A 216 12.65 2.21 -15.27
CA ALA A 216 12.78 3.54 -14.69
C ALA A 216 11.56 3.91 -13.85
N PHE A 217 11.63 5.06 -13.21
CA PHE A 217 10.52 5.57 -12.43
C PHE A 217 9.34 5.98 -13.35
N ASN A 218 8.22 5.27 -13.27
CA ASN A 218 7.04 5.58 -14.07
C ASN A 218 6.18 6.68 -13.41
N LEU A 219 5.80 7.71 -14.16
CA LEU A 219 4.93 8.81 -13.68
C LEU A 219 3.44 8.46 -13.70
N ASN A 220 3.08 7.45 -14.47
CA ASN A 220 1.71 6.98 -14.64
C ASN A 220 1.41 5.84 -13.65
N GLY A 221 0.13 5.53 -13.53
CA GLY A 221 -0.37 4.41 -12.76
C GLY A 221 -1.71 3.94 -13.33
N ILE A 222 -2.16 2.79 -12.85
CA ILE A 222 -3.47 2.24 -13.19
C ILE A 222 -4.46 2.71 -12.13
N PHE A 223 -5.52 3.40 -12.56
CA PHE A 223 -6.53 3.95 -11.65
C PHE A 223 -7.92 3.48 -12.06
N MET A 224 -8.59 2.78 -11.15
CA MET A 224 -9.99 2.41 -11.28
C MET A 224 -10.75 3.16 -10.19
N SER A 225 -11.48 4.19 -10.60
CA SER A 225 -12.16 5.08 -9.68
C SER A 225 -13.54 5.47 -10.19
N ASN A 226 -14.43 5.81 -9.26
CA ASN A 226 -15.75 6.30 -9.56
C ASN A 226 -15.86 7.77 -9.12
N LEU A 227 -16.34 8.62 -10.03
CA LEU A 227 -16.68 10.01 -9.75
C LEU A 227 -18.21 10.15 -9.73
N GLY A 228 -18.74 10.75 -8.66
CA GLY A 228 -20.19 10.93 -8.48
C GLY A 228 -20.67 10.43 -7.12
N SER A 229 -21.97 10.23 -6.98
CA SER A 229 -22.62 9.74 -5.75
C SER A 229 -22.72 8.21 -5.65
N TRP A 230 -22.29 7.49 -6.68
CA TRP A 230 -22.45 6.04 -6.80
C TRP A 230 -21.09 5.37 -6.68
N SER A 231 -20.96 4.43 -5.74
CA SER A 231 -19.72 3.70 -5.49
C SER A 231 -19.32 2.73 -6.60
N THR A 232 -20.23 2.42 -7.52
CA THR A 232 -20.13 1.33 -8.50
C THR A 232 -20.61 1.75 -9.90
N ILE A 233 -20.34 2.99 -10.33
CA ILE A 233 -20.84 3.46 -11.65
C ILE A 233 -20.10 2.82 -12.82
N GLN A 234 -18.77 2.87 -12.82
CA GLN A 234 -17.93 2.35 -13.90
C GLN A 234 -17.11 1.14 -13.44
N TYR A 235 -16.68 1.14 -12.19
CA TYR A 235 -15.90 0.04 -11.60
C TYR A 235 -16.53 -0.42 -10.29
N LEU A 236 -16.47 -1.71 -9.97
CA LEU A 236 -16.68 -2.12 -8.59
C LEU A 236 -15.52 -1.59 -7.73
N PRO A 237 -15.75 -1.22 -6.46
CA PRO A 237 -14.69 -0.87 -5.50
C PRO A 237 -13.97 -2.15 -5.01
N MET A 238 -13.61 -3.01 -5.96
CA MET A 238 -13.03 -4.33 -5.76
C MET A 238 -12.15 -4.65 -6.96
N ALA A 239 -10.97 -5.19 -6.68
CA ALA A 239 -10.06 -5.76 -7.65
C ALA A 239 -9.28 -6.90 -6.99
N MET A 240 -8.71 -7.78 -7.80
CA MET A 240 -7.80 -8.84 -7.35
C MET A 240 -6.48 -8.69 -8.12
N ILE A 241 -5.38 -9.05 -7.47
CA ILE A 241 -4.05 -9.05 -8.08
C ILE A 241 -3.54 -10.47 -8.03
N GLU A 242 -3.44 -11.11 -9.18
CA GLU A 242 -2.85 -12.43 -9.28
C GLU A 242 -1.37 -12.30 -9.63
N HIS A 243 -0.51 -12.98 -8.87
CA HIS A 243 0.84 -13.29 -9.27
C HIS A 243 0.90 -14.69 -9.87
N ILE A 244 0.97 -14.76 -11.20
CA ILE A 244 0.78 -16.00 -11.97
C ILE A 244 1.88 -17.03 -11.66
N LYS A 245 3.15 -16.61 -11.67
CA LYS A 245 4.30 -17.50 -11.41
C LYS A 245 4.37 -17.97 -9.94
N ALA A 246 3.82 -17.19 -9.01
CA ALA A 246 3.79 -17.53 -7.59
C ALA A 246 2.54 -18.34 -7.20
N GLY A 247 1.48 -18.28 -8.01
CA GLY A 247 0.20 -18.94 -7.71
C GLY A 247 -0.56 -18.28 -6.56
N ILE A 248 -0.44 -16.96 -6.40
CA ILE A 248 -1.08 -16.17 -5.33
C ILE A 248 -2.07 -15.18 -5.97
N THR A 249 -3.27 -15.02 -5.41
CA THR A 249 -4.27 -14.01 -5.82
C THR A 249 -4.77 -13.23 -4.60
#